data_AF-A0A2D9KS43-F1
#
_entry.id   AF-A0A2D9KS43-F1
#
_cell.length_a   1.000
_cell.length_b   1.000
_cell.length_c   1.000
_cell.angle_alpha   90.00
_cell.angle_beta   90.00
_cell.angle_gamma   90.00
#
_symmetry.space_group_name_H-M   'P 1'
#
loop_
_entity.id
_entity.type
_entity.pdbx_description
1 polymer ?
#
loop_
_entity_poly.entity_id
_entity_poly.type
_entity_poly.pdbx_seq_one_letter_code
_entity_poly.pdbx_strand_id
1 'polypeptide(L)'
;MNEKNLEELGEITSGRGFKEGVKVEKDGISVVSMADVGNEVDKIHWENVKKANIPLRTHKLLQNNDILFLAKGKQNKAIAIDGLKDKAVATHQFFVIHPKKEIDSHFVAKGLNGEYAQNYFVQNARGETKRHITKTDLGNLKVFVPPVEQQRMLVQIMDGLEDRMRHIQFCRSQLLKAFDLVFEGKLDGSEQILTQLMSVDNNEFIIQTEQLYALLKLMKLESADKAENKRNSNRI
;
A
#
# COMPACT_ATOMS: atom_id res chain seq x y z
N MET A 1 9.85 9.72 -29.34
CA MET A 1 8.60 9.55 -28.56
C MET A 1 8.30 10.87 -27.91
N ASN A 2 7.09 11.39 -28.10
CA ASN A 2 6.73 12.73 -27.67
C ASN A 2 6.08 12.72 -26.28
N GLU A 3 6.39 13.75 -25.51
CA GLU A 3 5.69 14.10 -24.27
C GLU A 3 4.19 14.35 -24.55
N LYS A 4 3.33 13.89 -23.64
CA LYS A 4 1.86 14.01 -23.74
C LYS A 4 1.28 14.64 -22.48
N ASN A 5 0.11 15.24 -22.58
CA ASN A 5 -0.73 15.53 -21.42
C ASN A 5 -1.34 14.22 -20.87
N LEU A 6 -1.55 14.15 -19.56
CA LEU A 6 -2.18 12.99 -18.92
C LEU A 6 -3.60 12.73 -19.46
N GLU A 7 -4.35 13.78 -19.79
CA GLU A 7 -5.69 13.66 -20.38
C GLU A 7 -5.68 12.96 -21.76
N GLU A 8 -4.55 12.92 -22.45
CA GLU A 8 -4.42 12.20 -23.72
C GLU A 8 -4.32 10.68 -23.52
N LEU A 9 -4.06 10.22 -22.30
CA LEU A 9 -3.90 8.79 -21.98
C LEU A 9 -5.24 8.09 -21.75
N GLY A 10 -6.32 8.82 -21.52
CA GLY A 10 -7.61 8.24 -21.18
C GLY A 10 -8.67 9.26 -20.79
N GLU A 11 -9.89 8.78 -20.56
CA GLU A 11 -10.97 9.65 -20.12
C GLU A 11 -10.85 9.94 -18.62
N ILE A 12 -10.78 11.21 -18.24
CA ILE A 12 -10.83 11.62 -16.83
C ILE A 12 -12.26 12.01 -16.46
N THR A 13 -12.82 11.43 -15.41
CA THR A 13 -14.16 11.75 -14.89
C THR A 13 -14.13 12.01 -13.38
N SER A 14 -15.14 12.71 -12.87
CA SER A 14 -15.24 13.00 -11.43
C SER A 14 -16.04 11.92 -10.71
N GLY A 15 -15.58 11.55 -9.52
CA GLY A 15 -16.35 10.71 -8.61
C GLY A 15 -17.62 11.39 -8.09
N ARG A 16 -18.45 10.63 -7.39
CA ARG A 16 -19.80 11.03 -6.97
C ARG A 16 -19.83 11.82 -5.67
N GLY A 17 -20.60 12.92 -5.66
CA GLY A 17 -20.97 13.64 -4.44
C GLY A 17 -22.05 12.91 -3.65
N PHE A 18 -21.87 12.78 -2.33
CA PHE A 18 -22.84 12.23 -1.40
C PHE A 18 -23.24 13.32 -0.40
N LYS A 19 -24.42 13.94 -0.58
CA LYS A 19 -24.86 15.10 0.20
C LYS A 19 -25.00 14.80 1.70
N GLU A 20 -25.50 13.62 2.05
CA GLU A 20 -25.71 13.17 3.44
C GLU A 20 -24.65 12.15 3.89
N GLY A 21 -23.53 12.05 3.17
CA GLY A 21 -22.58 10.96 3.36
C GLY A 21 -23.06 9.61 2.81
N VAL A 22 -22.24 8.58 3.00
CA VAL A 22 -22.50 7.21 2.52
C VAL A 22 -23.32 6.47 3.57
N LYS A 23 -24.60 6.22 3.30
CA LYS A 23 -25.47 5.39 4.15
C LYS A 23 -25.17 3.91 3.86
N VAL A 24 -24.73 3.19 4.89
CA VAL A 24 -24.29 1.79 4.76
C VAL A 24 -25.50 0.88 4.59
N GLU A 25 -25.45 0.03 3.58
CA GLU A 25 -26.50 -0.92 3.22
C GLU A 25 -25.90 -2.29 2.90
N LYS A 26 -26.59 -3.39 3.25
CA LYS A 26 -26.06 -4.75 3.11
C LYS A 26 -25.89 -5.18 1.64
N ASP A 27 -26.88 -4.87 0.80
CA ASP A 27 -26.94 -5.28 -0.61
C ASP A 27 -26.70 -4.09 -1.57
N GLY A 28 -25.93 -3.11 -1.12
CA GLY A 28 -25.63 -1.90 -1.88
C GLY A 28 -24.48 -2.04 -2.89
N ILE A 29 -24.25 -0.95 -3.62
CA ILE A 29 -23.10 -0.75 -4.51
C ILE A 29 -21.91 -0.29 -3.67
N SER A 30 -20.72 -0.83 -3.94
CA SER A 30 -19.50 -0.45 -3.21
C SER A 30 -19.16 1.02 -3.47
N VAL A 31 -18.80 1.75 -2.42
CA VAL A 31 -18.50 3.19 -2.48
C VAL A 31 -17.08 3.42 -1.97
N VAL A 32 -16.14 3.62 -2.90
CA VAL A 32 -14.73 3.86 -2.58
C VAL A 32 -14.55 5.31 -2.10
N SER A 33 -13.99 5.44 -0.90
CA SER A 33 -13.71 6.68 -0.20
C SER A 33 -12.21 6.82 0.13
N MET A 34 -11.78 8.00 0.59
CA MET A 34 -10.39 8.23 0.99
C MET A 34 -9.88 7.23 2.04
N ALA A 35 -10.76 6.70 2.90
CA ALA A 35 -10.38 5.73 3.93
C ALA A 35 -9.92 4.38 3.35
N ASP A 36 -10.39 4.05 2.13
CA ASP A 36 -10.17 2.75 1.50
C ASP A 36 -8.86 2.69 0.68
N VAL A 37 -8.17 3.82 0.54
CA VAL A 37 -6.91 3.99 -0.22
C VAL A 37 -5.73 4.41 0.68
N GLY A 38 -5.86 4.23 2.00
CA GLY A 38 -4.94 4.69 3.04
C GLY A 38 -3.48 4.21 2.93
N ASN A 39 -2.65 4.74 3.84
CA ASN A 39 -1.21 4.98 3.70
C ASN A 39 -0.28 3.81 3.34
N GLU A 40 -0.71 2.55 3.47
CA GLU A 40 0.23 1.40 3.45
C GLU A 40 0.08 0.48 2.24
N VAL A 41 -1.00 0.60 1.47
CA VAL A 41 -1.25 -0.33 0.35
C VAL A 41 -1.68 0.43 -0.90
N ASP A 42 -1.05 0.14 -2.03
CA ASP A 42 -1.47 0.60 -3.36
C ASP A 42 -2.57 -0.30 -3.94
N LYS A 43 -3.47 -0.78 -3.07
CA LYS A 43 -4.59 -1.67 -3.43
C LYS A 43 -5.81 -1.32 -2.61
N ILE A 44 -6.97 -1.57 -3.19
CA ILE A 44 -8.27 -1.41 -2.52
C ILE A 44 -8.65 -2.76 -1.90
N HIS A 45 -8.87 -2.76 -0.59
CA HIS A 45 -9.41 -3.91 0.14
C HIS A 45 -10.93 -3.95 -0.02
N TRP A 46 -11.40 -4.50 -1.13
CA TRP A 46 -12.82 -4.51 -1.52
C TRP A 46 -13.75 -5.09 -0.45
N GLU A 47 -13.26 -6.02 0.37
CA GLU A 47 -13.96 -6.61 1.50
C GLU A 47 -14.35 -5.59 2.60
N ASN A 48 -13.62 -4.48 2.70
CA ASN A 48 -13.83 -3.45 3.70
C ASN A 48 -14.60 -2.24 3.15
N VAL A 49 -14.83 -2.18 1.84
CA VAL A 49 -15.48 -1.04 1.20
C VAL A 49 -16.97 -1.01 1.56
N LYS A 50 -17.41 0.14 2.07
CA LYS A 50 -18.82 0.36 2.43
C LYS A 50 -19.71 0.27 1.19
N LYS A 51 -20.87 -0.35 1.37
CA LYS A 51 -21.91 -0.45 0.34
C LYS A 51 -23.03 0.53 0.62
N ALA A 52 -23.63 1.10 -0.43
CA ALA A 52 -24.77 2.01 -0.31
C ALA A 52 -25.80 1.77 -1.43
N ASN A 53 -27.08 2.02 -1.13
CA ASN A 53 -28.11 1.97 -2.16
C ASN A 53 -28.00 3.19 -3.10
N ILE A 54 -27.67 2.92 -4.36
CA ILE A 54 -27.35 3.94 -5.35
C ILE A 54 -28.18 3.70 -6.61
N PRO A 55 -28.93 4.71 -7.11
CA PRO A 55 -29.60 4.61 -8.39
C PRO A 55 -28.57 4.39 -9.52
N LEU A 56 -28.64 3.24 -10.19
CA LEU A 56 -27.64 2.85 -11.21
C LEU A 56 -27.70 3.67 -12.49
N ARG A 57 -28.85 4.27 -12.81
CA ARG A 57 -29.12 4.87 -14.14
C ARG A 57 -28.34 6.15 -14.45
N THR A 58 -27.64 6.72 -13.47
CA THR A 58 -27.06 8.08 -13.58
C THR A 58 -25.56 8.15 -13.37
N HIS A 59 -24.87 7.01 -13.20
CA HIS A 59 -23.48 7.02 -12.74
C HIS A 59 -22.59 6.04 -13.51
N LYS A 60 -21.41 6.52 -13.90
CA LYS A 60 -20.35 5.64 -14.39
C LYS A 60 -19.87 4.76 -13.24
N LEU A 61 -19.98 3.45 -13.45
CA LEU A 61 -19.43 2.45 -12.55
C LEU A 61 -17.93 2.33 -12.79
N LEU A 62 -17.20 2.06 -11.72
CA LEU A 62 -15.79 1.71 -11.80
C LEU A 62 -15.62 0.38 -12.55
N GLN A 63 -14.47 0.24 -13.20
CA GLN A 63 -14.06 -0.94 -13.94
C GLN A 63 -12.65 -1.36 -13.52
N ASN A 64 -12.31 -2.64 -13.72
CA ASN A 64 -10.91 -3.05 -13.65
C ASN A 64 -10.10 -2.27 -14.69
N ASN A 65 -8.86 -1.93 -14.33
CA ASN A 65 -7.95 -1.03 -15.04
C ASN A 65 -8.27 0.47 -14.93
N ASP A 66 -9.37 0.90 -14.31
CA ASP A 66 -9.52 2.32 -13.96
C ASP A 66 -8.44 2.74 -12.96
N ILE A 67 -8.09 4.02 -12.95
CA ILE A 67 -7.19 4.59 -11.94
C ILE A 67 -7.98 5.59 -11.09
N LEU A 68 -7.96 5.39 -9.78
CA LEU A 68 -8.50 6.37 -8.82
C LEU A 68 -7.41 7.32 -8.41
N PHE A 69 -7.57 8.61 -8.71
CA PHE A 69 -6.69 9.67 -8.26
C PHE A 69 -7.34 10.49 -7.15
N LEU A 70 -6.80 10.43 -5.94
CA LEU A 70 -7.23 11.21 -4.79
C LEU A 70 -6.82 12.69 -4.96
N ALA A 71 -7.77 13.49 -5.44
CA ALA A 71 -7.55 14.89 -5.81
C ALA A 71 -7.65 15.87 -4.63
N LYS A 72 -8.15 15.42 -3.48
CA LYS A 72 -8.38 16.21 -2.27
C LYS A 72 -7.81 15.45 -1.07
N GLY A 73 -6.98 16.07 -0.25
CA GLY A 73 -6.46 15.43 0.96
C GLY A 73 -5.18 16.08 1.48
N LYS A 74 -4.49 15.36 2.38
CA LYS A 74 -3.13 15.74 2.82
C LYS A 74 -2.10 15.52 1.72
N GLN A 75 -2.25 14.42 0.99
CA GLN A 75 -1.42 14.03 -0.15
C GLN A 75 -2.31 13.53 -1.29
N ASN A 76 -1.83 13.70 -2.52
CA ASN A 76 -2.44 13.12 -3.71
C ASN A 76 -1.90 11.71 -3.91
N LYS A 77 -2.78 10.76 -4.23
CA LYS A 77 -2.42 9.35 -4.42
C LYS A 77 -3.23 8.77 -5.57
N ALA A 78 -2.60 7.95 -6.40
CA ALA A 78 -3.23 7.20 -7.46
C ALA A 78 -3.21 5.70 -7.13
N ILE A 79 -4.30 4.99 -7.44
CA ILE A 79 -4.38 3.53 -7.30
C ILE A 79 -5.07 2.96 -8.54
N ALA A 80 -4.46 1.93 -9.15
CA ALA A 80 -5.07 1.16 -10.21
C ALA A 80 -6.09 0.16 -9.63
N ILE A 81 -7.24 0.02 -10.27
CA ILE A 81 -8.29 -0.89 -9.84
C ILE A 81 -8.04 -2.29 -10.38
N ASP A 82 -7.84 -3.23 -9.46
CA ASP A 82 -7.83 -4.66 -9.71
C ASP A 82 -8.89 -5.38 -8.86
N GLY A 83 -9.27 -6.58 -9.29
CA GLY A 83 -10.07 -7.50 -8.49
C GLY A 83 -11.50 -7.02 -8.21
N LEU A 84 -11.99 -6.02 -8.94
CA LEU A 84 -13.37 -5.55 -8.86
C LEU A 84 -14.32 -6.65 -9.34
N LYS A 85 -15.11 -7.19 -8.42
CA LYS A 85 -16.10 -8.27 -8.69
C LYS A 85 -17.54 -7.74 -8.79
N ASP A 86 -17.86 -6.75 -7.96
CA ASP A 86 -19.20 -6.15 -7.86
C ASP A 86 -19.20 -4.73 -8.42
N LYS A 87 -20.39 -4.15 -8.56
CA LYS A 87 -20.54 -2.75 -8.97
C LYS A 87 -19.94 -1.84 -7.89
N ALA A 88 -19.15 -0.86 -8.33
CA ALA A 88 -18.57 0.15 -7.46
C ALA A 88 -18.63 1.55 -8.07
N VAL A 89 -18.61 2.55 -7.20
CA VAL A 89 -18.43 3.97 -7.53
C VAL A 89 -17.37 4.58 -6.61
N ALA A 90 -16.70 5.62 -7.07
CA ALA A 90 -15.82 6.42 -6.22
C ALA A 90 -16.54 7.69 -5.74
N THR A 91 -16.18 8.19 -4.56
CA THR A 91 -16.63 9.49 -4.05
C THR A 91 -15.98 10.66 -4.80
N HIS A 92 -16.55 11.86 -4.68
CA HIS A 92 -16.10 13.11 -5.32
C HIS A 92 -14.69 13.58 -4.92
N GLN A 93 -14.05 12.90 -3.97
CA GLN A 93 -12.66 13.12 -3.61
C GLN A 93 -11.71 12.56 -4.67
N PHE A 94 -12.21 11.67 -5.53
CA PHE A 94 -11.45 11.05 -6.61
C PHE A 94 -11.81 11.62 -7.97
N PHE A 95 -10.79 11.67 -8.83
CA PHE A 95 -10.97 11.52 -10.26
C PHE A 95 -10.78 10.06 -10.66
N VAL A 96 -11.55 9.60 -11.64
CA VAL A 96 -11.42 8.29 -12.26
C VAL A 96 -10.81 8.49 -13.64
N ILE A 97 -9.66 7.88 -13.89
CA ILE A 97 -9.01 7.86 -15.19
C ILE A 97 -9.30 6.50 -15.81
N HIS A 98 -10.00 6.48 -16.94
CA HIS A 98 -10.21 5.29 -17.74
C HIS A 98 -9.16 5.25 -18.86
N PRO A 99 -8.06 4.49 -18.71
CA PRO A 99 -6.96 4.51 -19.66
C PRO A 99 -7.35 3.92 -21.02
N LYS A 100 -6.68 4.38 -22.08
CA LYS A 100 -6.73 3.73 -23.40
C LYS A 100 -6.07 2.35 -23.35
N LYS A 101 -6.37 1.51 -24.35
CA LYS A 101 -5.93 0.10 -24.41
C LYS A 101 -4.40 -0.06 -24.38
N GLU A 102 -3.66 0.90 -24.93
CA GLU A 102 -2.20 0.93 -24.98
C GLU A 102 -1.53 1.48 -23.71
N ILE A 103 -2.31 1.82 -22.69
CA ILE A 103 -1.85 2.42 -21.44
C ILE A 103 -2.05 1.42 -20.31
N ASP A 104 -0.97 1.08 -19.63
CA ASP A 104 -1.00 0.27 -18.43
C ASP A 104 -1.39 1.14 -17.22
N SER A 105 -2.44 0.74 -16.51
CA SER A 105 -3.00 1.50 -15.39
C SER A 105 -2.06 1.58 -14.19
N HIS A 106 -1.32 0.49 -13.92
CA HIS A 106 -0.35 0.41 -12.84
C HIS A 106 0.86 1.30 -13.11
N PHE A 107 1.34 1.34 -14.36
CA PHE A 107 2.40 2.25 -14.77
C PHE A 107 2.02 3.71 -14.51
N VAL A 108 0.83 4.14 -14.93
CA VAL A 108 0.36 5.51 -14.70
C VAL A 108 0.15 5.78 -13.20
N ALA A 109 -0.45 4.85 -12.46
CA ALA A 109 -0.66 5.01 -11.02
C ALA A 109 0.67 5.19 -10.25
N LYS A 110 1.66 4.33 -10.51
CA LYS A 110 3.00 4.44 -9.92
C LYS A 110 3.68 5.75 -10.34
N GLY A 111 3.55 6.17 -11.60
CA GLY A 111 4.07 7.45 -12.09
C GLY A 111 3.45 8.66 -11.38
N LEU A 112 2.14 8.65 -11.16
CA LEU A 112 1.41 9.71 -10.42
C LEU A 112 1.79 9.76 -8.93
N ASN A 113 2.22 8.63 -8.36
CA ASN A 113 2.73 8.55 -6.99
C ASN A 113 4.23 8.90 -6.90
N GLY A 114 4.93 8.96 -8.02
CA GLY A 114 6.35 9.29 -8.09
C GLY A 114 6.63 10.78 -7.84
N GLU A 115 7.88 11.08 -7.47
CA GLU A 115 8.32 12.42 -7.09
C GLU A 115 8.04 13.48 -8.16
N TYR A 116 8.24 13.16 -9.44
CA TYR A 116 7.98 14.07 -10.55
C TYR A 116 6.52 14.59 -10.55
N ALA A 117 5.54 13.69 -10.49
CA ALA A 117 4.14 14.05 -10.48
C ALA A 117 3.74 14.73 -9.15
N GLN A 118 4.25 14.22 -8.02
CA GLN A 118 3.98 14.80 -6.71
C GLN A 118 4.49 16.24 -6.59
N ASN A 119 5.68 16.54 -7.11
CA ASN A 119 6.23 17.91 -7.15
C ASN A 119 5.38 18.82 -8.02
N TYR A 120 4.93 18.35 -9.19
CA TYR A 120 3.98 19.08 -10.02
C TYR A 120 2.67 19.37 -9.25
N PHE A 121 2.10 18.39 -8.55
CA PHE A 121 0.89 18.58 -7.76
C PHE A 121 1.10 19.56 -6.59
N VAL A 122 2.24 19.53 -5.92
CA VAL A 122 2.56 20.50 -4.85
C VAL A 122 2.52 21.92 -5.38
N GLN A 123 3.10 22.17 -6.56
CA GLN A 123 3.20 23.50 -7.17
C GLN A 123 1.85 24.01 -7.71
N ASN A 124 0.97 23.10 -8.16
CA ASN A 124 -0.31 23.45 -8.76
C ASN A 124 -1.51 23.28 -7.81
N ALA A 125 -1.29 22.77 -6.59
CA ALA A 125 -2.34 22.60 -5.60
C ALA A 125 -2.87 23.95 -5.09
N ARG A 126 -4.19 24.02 -4.91
CA ARG A 126 -4.86 25.15 -4.26
C ARG A 126 -5.13 24.83 -2.80
N GLY A 127 -4.94 25.82 -1.92
CA GLY A 127 -5.24 25.74 -0.49
C GLY A 127 -4.03 25.32 0.35
N GLU A 128 -3.72 26.10 1.39
CA GLU A 128 -2.53 25.91 2.25
C GLU A 128 -2.61 24.65 3.13
N THR A 129 -3.79 24.33 3.68
CA THR A 129 -3.96 23.22 4.64
C THR A 129 -4.48 21.92 4.01
N LYS A 130 -5.17 22.00 2.86
CA LYS A 130 -5.70 20.84 2.12
C LYS A 130 -5.38 21.02 0.65
N ARG A 131 -4.52 20.16 0.11
CA ARG A 131 -4.18 20.19 -1.31
C ARG A 131 -5.41 19.79 -2.11
N HIS A 132 -5.77 20.64 -3.06
CA HIS A 132 -6.77 20.33 -4.07
C HIS A 132 -6.19 20.49 -5.47
N ILE A 133 -6.18 19.37 -6.21
CA ILE A 133 -5.86 19.33 -7.63
C ILE A 133 -7.16 19.39 -8.42
N THR A 134 -7.25 20.30 -9.39
CA THR A 134 -8.40 20.36 -10.29
C THR A 134 -8.28 19.30 -11.40
N LYS A 135 -9.39 18.99 -12.08
CA LYS A 135 -9.37 18.07 -13.23
C LYS A 135 -8.43 18.57 -14.33
N THR A 136 -8.42 19.88 -14.56
CA THR A 136 -7.57 20.54 -15.55
C THR A 136 -6.10 20.43 -15.17
N ASP A 137 -5.73 20.68 -13.91
CA ASP A 137 -4.35 20.53 -13.45
C ASP A 137 -3.89 19.06 -13.58
N LEU A 138 -4.74 18.10 -13.20
CA LEU A 138 -4.44 16.68 -13.40
C LEU A 138 -4.23 16.35 -14.88
N GLY A 139 -5.13 16.83 -15.76
CA GLY A 139 -5.05 16.58 -17.20
C GLY A 139 -3.82 17.18 -17.87
N ASN A 140 -3.36 18.34 -17.39
CA ASN A 140 -2.21 19.09 -17.92
C ASN A 140 -0.84 18.55 -17.49
N LEU A 141 -0.79 17.59 -16.56
CA LEU A 141 0.47 16.95 -16.19
C LEU A 141 1.13 16.34 -17.43
N LYS A 142 2.35 16.79 -17.73
CA LYS A 142 3.16 16.26 -18.82
C LYS A 142 3.73 14.91 -18.43
N VAL A 143 3.63 13.92 -19.32
CA VAL A 143 4.06 12.56 -19.07
C VAL A 143 4.72 11.97 -20.31
N PHE A 144 5.76 11.17 -20.07
CA PHE A 144 6.34 10.31 -21.09
C PHE A 144 5.71 8.93 -20.99
N VAL A 145 5.31 8.37 -22.13
CA VAL A 145 4.67 7.04 -22.20
C VAL A 145 5.41 6.13 -23.17
N PRO A 146 6.18 5.15 -22.66
CA PRO A 146 6.84 4.14 -23.50
C PRO A 146 5.81 3.15 -24.09
N PRO A 147 6.21 2.23 -25.00
CA PRO A 147 5.31 1.17 -25.48
C PRO A 147 4.79 0.32 -24.32
N VAL A 148 3.56 -0.21 -24.45
CA VAL A 148 2.87 -0.93 -23.36
C VAL A 148 3.69 -2.07 -22.74
N GLU A 149 4.48 -2.79 -23.54
CA GLU A 149 5.34 -3.87 -23.01
C GLU A 149 6.46 -3.34 -22.10
N GLN A 150 7.01 -2.15 -22.39
CA GLN A 150 8.00 -1.50 -21.52
C GLN A 150 7.34 -0.93 -20.25
N GLN A 151 6.10 -0.42 -20.36
CA GLN A 151 5.31 0.01 -19.19
C GLN A 151 5.14 -1.16 -18.21
N ARG A 152 4.70 -2.32 -18.71
CA ARG A 152 4.54 -3.54 -17.91
C ARG A 152 5.85 -4.03 -17.29
N MET A 153 6.95 -3.98 -18.03
CA MET A 153 8.26 -4.36 -17.51
C MET A 153 8.68 -3.47 -16.32
N LEU A 154 8.46 -2.15 -16.43
CA LEU A 154 8.74 -1.22 -15.33
C LEU A 154 7.86 -1.51 -14.11
N VAL A 155 6.57 -1.81 -14.31
CA VAL A 155 5.65 -2.21 -13.23
C VAL A 155 6.14 -3.47 -12.54
N GLN A 156 6.51 -4.51 -13.30
CA GLN A 156 7.03 -5.77 -12.74
C GLN A 156 8.29 -5.57 -11.90
N ILE A 157 9.22 -4.71 -12.35
CA ILE A 157 10.44 -4.39 -11.59
C ILE A 157 10.08 -3.71 -10.27
N MET A 158 9.17 -2.72 -10.31
CA MET A 158 8.71 -2.01 -9.12
C MET A 158 7.97 -2.92 -8.15
N ASP A 159 7.07 -3.77 -8.64
CA ASP A 159 6.34 -4.72 -7.82
C ASP A 159 7.29 -5.72 -7.14
N GLY A 160 8.29 -6.21 -7.85
CA GLY A 160 9.33 -7.07 -7.28
C GLY A 160 10.15 -6.38 -6.18
N LEU A 161 10.45 -5.08 -6.35
CA LEU A 161 11.09 -4.28 -5.30
C LEU A 161 10.17 -4.09 -4.08
N GLU A 162 8.91 -3.76 -4.30
CA GLU A 162 7.92 -3.57 -3.24
C GLU A 162 7.65 -4.86 -2.46
N ASP A 163 7.63 -6.02 -3.13
CA ASP A 163 7.53 -7.33 -2.49
C ASP A 163 8.72 -7.59 -1.57
N ARG A 164 9.94 -7.30 -2.05
CA ARG A 164 11.15 -7.39 -1.22
C ARG A 164 11.10 -6.43 -0.03
N MET A 165 10.66 -5.19 -0.23
CA MET A 165 10.50 -4.22 0.85
C MET A 165 9.48 -4.69 1.90
N ARG A 166 8.33 -5.23 1.47
CA ARG A 166 7.32 -5.82 2.37
C ARG A 166 7.92 -6.97 3.18
N HIS A 167 8.70 -7.83 2.53
CA HIS A 167 9.40 -8.92 3.20
C HIS A 167 10.38 -8.40 4.26
N ILE A 168 11.23 -7.42 3.91
CA ILE A 168 12.17 -6.78 4.85
C ILE A 168 11.43 -6.17 6.05
N GLN A 169 10.34 -5.43 5.79
CA GLN A 169 9.53 -4.80 6.84
C GLN A 169 8.88 -5.82 7.77
N PHE A 170 8.38 -6.93 7.21
CA PHE A 170 7.87 -8.05 7.98
C PHE A 170 8.95 -8.62 8.89
N CYS A 171 10.12 -8.96 8.34
CA CYS A 171 11.24 -9.51 9.12
C CYS A 171 11.65 -8.55 10.25
N ARG A 172 11.76 -7.25 9.97
CA ARG A 172 12.03 -6.22 10.98
C ARG A 172 10.97 -6.21 12.09
N SER A 173 9.68 -6.28 11.75
CA SER A 173 8.60 -6.29 12.72
C SER A 173 8.67 -7.52 13.64
N GLN A 174 8.92 -8.70 13.07
CA GLN A 174 9.07 -9.93 13.84
C GLN A 174 10.31 -9.89 14.73
N LEU A 175 11.42 -9.35 14.24
CA LEU A 175 12.65 -9.20 15.01
C LEU A 175 12.45 -8.29 16.23
N LEU A 176 11.75 -7.16 16.08
CA LEU A 176 11.43 -6.29 17.22
C LEU A 176 10.62 -7.02 18.29
N LYS A 177 9.63 -7.83 17.89
CA LYS A 177 8.85 -8.65 18.84
C LYS A 177 9.75 -9.66 19.57
N ALA A 178 10.70 -10.28 18.87
CA ALA A 178 11.67 -11.17 19.51
C ALA A 178 12.53 -10.42 20.53
N PHE A 179 13.02 -9.22 20.20
CA PHE A 179 13.74 -8.37 21.14
C PHE A 179 12.91 -8.03 22.39
N ASP A 180 11.64 -7.63 22.23
CA ASP A 180 10.76 -7.34 23.36
C ASP A 180 10.65 -8.55 24.31
N LEU A 181 10.50 -9.76 23.75
CA LEU A 181 10.47 -11.00 24.55
C LEU A 181 11.79 -11.28 25.26
N VAL A 182 12.94 -10.98 24.64
CA VAL A 182 14.25 -11.08 25.32
C VAL A 182 14.33 -10.11 26.49
N PHE A 183 13.91 -8.85 26.31
CA PHE A 183 13.86 -7.85 27.38
C PHE A 183 12.93 -8.26 28.53
N GLU A 184 11.83 -8.95 28.23
CA GLU A 184 10.92 -9.52 29.22
C GLU A 184 11.42 -10.83 29.86
N GLY A 185 12.58 -11.35 29.44
CA GLY A 185 13.13 -12.64 29.90
C GLY A 185 12.42 -13.88 29.34
N LYS A 186 11.53 -13.70 28.35
CA LYS A 186 10.76 -14.77 27.68
C LYS A 186 11.53 -15.38 26.51
N LEU A 187 12.67 -15.99 26.80
CA LEU A 187 13.62 -16.47 25.78
C LEU A 187 13.04 -17.59 24.88
N ASP A 188 12.11 -18.41 25.36
CA ASP A 188 11.44 -19.45 24.56
C ASP A 188 10.55 -18.87 23.46
N GLY A 189 9.75 -17.85 23.79
CA GLY A 189 8.92 -17.17 22.79
C GLY A 189 9.77 -16.46 21.73
N SER A 190 10.89 -15.85 22.14
CA SER A 190 11.83 -15.23 21.21
C SER A 190 12.47 -16.27 20.26
N GLU A 191 12.86 -17.43 20.77
CA GLU A 191 13.45 -18.50 19.95
C GLU A 191 12.46 -19.00 18.89
N GLN A 192 11.18 -19.16 19.24
CA GLN A 192 10.14 -19.57 18.31
C GLN A 192 9.98 -18.59 17.14
N ILE A 193 9.96 -17.28 17.44
CA ILE A 193 9.87 -16.23 16.41
C ILE A 193 11.09 -16.29 15.47
N LEU A 194 12.30 -16.39 16.02
CA LEU A 194 13.53 -16.45 15.20
C LEU A 194 13.59 -17.71 14.33
N THR A 195 13.11 -18.85 14.84
CA THR A 195 13.03 -20.09 14.07
C THR A 195 12.08 -19.96 12.88
N GLN A 196 10.93 -19.30 13.08
CA GLN A 196 9.98 -19.03 12.00
C GLN A 196 10.52 -18.01 10.98
N LEU A 197 11.30 -17.01 11.41
CA LEU A 197 11.98 -16.10 10.49
C LEU A 197 12.97 -16.83 9.58
N MET A 198 13.78 -17.74 10.13
CA MET A 198 14.80 -18.48 9.38
C MET A 198 14.21 -19.35 8.25
N SER A 199 12.97 -19.83 8.37
CA SER A 199 12.33 -20.62 7.32
C SER A 199 11.74 -19.76 6.18
N VAL A 200 11.66 -18.44 6.38
CA VAL A 200 11.09 -17.48 5.42
C VAL A 200 12.19 -16.65 4.75
N ASP A 201 13.32 -16.47 5.42
CA ASP A 201 14.52 -15.79 4.91
C ASP A 201 15.31 -16.74 3.98
N ASN A 202 14.93 -16.81 2.70
CA ASN A 202 15.59 -17.62 1.66
C ASN A 202 16.95 -17.04 1.21
N ASN A 203 17.86 -16.84 2.16
CA ASN A 203 19.31 -16.65 2.00
C ASN A 203 19.84 -15.61 0.98
N GLU A 204 19.03 -14.70 0.46
CA GLU A 204 19.50 -13.52 -0.27
C GLU A 204 19.28 -12.25 0.57
N PHE A 205 20.28 -12.00 1.43
CA PHE A 205 20.67 -10.68 1.94
C PHE A 205 19.60 -9.84 2.65
N ILE A 206 19.21 -10.18 3.88
CA ILE A 206 18.60 -9.15 4.76
C ILE A 206 19.08 -9.22 6.22
N ILE A 207 19.17 -10.39 6.86
CA ILE A 207 19.53 -10.46 8.30
C ILE A 207 20.48 -11.63 8.53
N GLN A 208 21.55 -11.44 9.31
CA GLN A 208 22.38 -12.53 9.84
C GLN A 208 21.59 -13.32 10.92
N THR A 209 20.39 -13.80 10.59
CA THR A 209 19.41 -14.38 11.53
C THR A 209 20.00 -15.59 12.25
N GLU A 210 20.86 -16.35 11.59
CA GLU A 210 21.61 -17.47 12.19
C GLU A 210 22.53 -17.03 13.34
N GLN A 211 23.21 -15.89 13.20
CA GLN A 211 24.09 -15.37 14.25
C GLN A 211 23.29 -14.91 15.48
N LEU A 212 22.13 -14.30 15.24
CA LEU A 212 21.24 -13.88 16.31
C LEU A 212 20.62 -15.09 17.03
N TYR A 213 20.22 -16.12 16.29
CA TYR A 213 19.73 -17.38 16.86
C TYR A 213 20.80 -18.07 17.72
N ALA A 214 22.04 -18.14 17.24
CA ALA A 214 23.17 -18.68 17.99
C ALA A 214 23.41 -17.90 19.29
N LEU A 215 23.38 -16.57 19.24
CA LEU A 215 23.52 -15.74 20.43
C LEU A 215 22.39 -16.00 21.44
N LEU A 216 21.14 -16.15 20.98
CA LEU A 216 20.02 -16.46 21.85
C LEU A 216 20.18 -17.80 22.59
N LYS A 217 20.71 -18.82 21.91
CA LYS A 217 21.02 -20.12 22.53
C LYS A 217 22.03 -19.99 23.65
N LEU A 218 23.08 -19.17 23.46
CA LEU A 218 24.06 -18.89 24.50
C LEU A 218 23.42 -18.21 25.72
N MET A 219 22.57 -17.20 25.50
CA MET A 219 21.86 -16.52 26.61
C MET A 219 21.01 -17.49 27.45
N LYS A 220 20.34 -18.46 26.82
CA LYS A 220 19.55 -19.48 27.52
C LYS A 220 20.41 -20.36 28.42
N LEU A 221 21.56 -20.81 27.92
CA LEU A 221 22.50 -21.64 28.69
C LEU A 221 23.00 -20.88 29.93
N GLU A 222 23.43 -19.62 29.77
CA GLU A 222 23.88 -18.79 30.89
C GLU A 222 22.78 -18.54 31.94
N SER A 223 21.52 -18.42 31.51
CA SER A 223 20.39 -18.24 32.41
C SER A 223 20.07 -19.49 33.23
N ALA A 224 20.24 -20.68 32.64
CA ALA A 224 20.06 -21.97 33.31
C ALA A 224 21.14 -22.21 34.37
N ASP A 225 22.41 -21.96 34.02
CA ASP A 225 23.56 -22.10 34.93
C ASP A 225 23.45 -21.18 36.16
N LYS A 226 22.96 -19.95 35.98
CA LYS A 226 22.71 -19.02 37.09
C LYS A 226 21.59 -19.49 38.01
N ALA A 227 20.53 -20.08 37.46
CA ALA A 227 19.41 -20.61 38.25
C ALA A 227 19.81 -21.84 39.07
N GLU A 228 20.65 -22.72 38.51
CA GLU A 228 21.16 -23.92 39.17
C GLU A 228 22.13 -23.58 40.31
N ASN A 229 23.08 -22.67 40.07
CA ASN A 229 23.99 -22.17 41.11
C ASN A 229 23.27 -21.51 42.29
N LYS A 230 22.20 -20.74 42.02
CA LYS A 230 21.38 -20.10 43.05
C LYS A 230 20.59 -21.11 43.89
N ARG A 231 20.15 -22.24 43.30
CA ARG A 231 19.51 -23.34 44.03
C ARG A 231 20.48 -24.09 44.92
N ASN A 232 21.71 -24.32 44.47
CA ASN A 232 22.75 -25.00 45.26
C ASN A 232 23.25 -24.14 46.43
N SER A 233 23.36 -22.82 46.25
CA SER A 233 23.74 -21.90 47.33
C SER A 233 22.69 -21.74 48.45
N ASN A 234 21.42 -22.04 48.19
CA ASN A 234 20.34 -21.95 49.19
C ASN A 234 20.07 -23.28 49.92
N ARG A 235 20.80 -24.35 49.60
CA ARG A 235 20.70 -25.68 50.23
C ARG A 235 21.81 -25.96 51.27
N ILE A 236 22.71 -24.99 51.47
CA ILE A 236 23.78 -25.00 52.47
C ILE A 236 23.36 -24.08 53.60
#